data_AF-A0AAN6Q7I5-F1
#
_entry.id   AF-A0AAN6Q7I5-F1
#
_cell.length_a   1.000
_cell.length_b   1.000
_cell.length_c   1.000
_cell.angle_alpha   90.00
_cell.angle_beta   90.00
_cell.angle_gamma   90.00
#
_symmetry.space_group_name_H-M   'P 1'
#
loop_
_entity.id
_entity.type
_entity.pdbx_description
1 polymer ?
#
loop_
_entity_poly.entity_id
_entity_poly.type
_entity_poly.pdbx_seq_one_letter_code
_entity_poly.pdbx_strand_id
1 'polypeptide(L)'
;MATVSREMVFTEGEAFQIGSGGLHGCTVMTLVSNRAVYMAHYWEVYALGASDDISTGAPKYGDFQLKVLHAITGEGAQDPITVGGGVTWDLYNQPGDQTRLIFMTPSRAGWNYGQGNDLTNIMYPNKVNAIANLVRQHIPGVQVRVVPYRRLQYRYNNGNPQGQDAALVNKSARGMAFFQYDGTFVGAYWRLFYEYIKFQKGDAR
;
A
#
# COMPACT_ATOMS: atom_id res chain seq x y z
N MET A 1 13.07 7.58 5.94
CA MET A 1 12.22 7.50 4.73
C MET A 1 10.82 7.91 5.16
N ALA A 2 10.16 8.73 4.36
CA ALA A 2 8.86 9.32 4.70
C ALA A 2 7.68 8.52 4.12
N THR A 3 6.47 8.72 4.63
CA THR A 3 5.25 8.34 3.91
C THR A 3 5.20 9.09 2.59
N VAL A 4 4.96 8.37 1.49
CA VAL A 4 4.86 8.95 0.14
C VAL A 4 3.50 8.59 -0.45
N SER A 5 2.74 9.58 -0.87
CA SER A 5 1.45 9.41 -1.55
C SER A 5 1.41 10.17 -2.87
N ARG A 6 0.52 9.71 -3.76
CA ARG A 6 0.17 10.42 -4.99
C ARG A 6 -1.28 10.16 -5.34
N GLU A 7 -1.98 11.22 -5.71
CA GLU A 7 -3.33 11.17 -6.27
C GLU A 7 -3.29 11.60 -7.73
N MET A 8 -4.04 10.91 -8.57
CA MET A 8 -4.20 11.25 -9.98
C MET A 8 -5.67 11.10 -10.38
N VAL A 9 -6.22 12.13 -10.99
CA VAL A 9 -7.53 12.07 -11.65
C VAL A 9 -7.36 11.39 -13.01
N PHE A 10 -8.33 10.58 -13.41
CA PHE A 10 -8.37 10.01 -14.76
C PHE A 10 -8.89 11.07 -15.73
N THR A 11 -8.00 11.55 -16.59
CA THR A 11 -8.33 12.45 -17.70
C THR A 11 -8.23 11.67 -19.01
N GLU A 12 -9.19 11.88 -19.92
CA GLU A 12 -9.08 11.34 -21.28
C GLU A 12 -7.91 12.01 -22.01
N GLY A 13 -7.11 11.19 -22.71
CA GLY A 13 -5.89 11.61 -23.39
C GLY A 13 -4.63 11.66 -22.51
N GLU A 14 -4.74 11.49 -21.19
CA GLU A 14 -3.60 11.64 -20.27
C GLU A 14 -3.20 10.30 -19.62
N ALA A 15 -2.20 9.64 -20.19
CA ALA A 15 -1.62 8.45 -19.60
C ALA A 15 -0.70 8.79 -18.40
N PHE A 16 -0.72 7.96 -17.37
CA PHE A 16 0.19 8.11 -16.24
C PHE A 16 0.50 6.77 -15.55
N GLN A 17 1.53 6.83 -14.70
CA GLN A 17 1.97 5.69 -13.91
C GLN A 17 2.36 6.14 -12.50
N ILE A 18 2.06 5.28 -11.51
CA ILE A 18 2.49 5.45 -10.12
C ILE A 18 3.17 4.16 -9.70
N GLY A 19 4.39 4.24 -9.19
CA GLY A 19 5.20 3.06 -8.85
C GLY A 19 5.91 3.19 -7.52
N SER A 20 6.08 2.05 -6.86
CA SER A 20 6.92 1.90 -5.69
C SER A 20 7.69 0.58 -5.78
N GLY A 21 8.98 0.64 -5.48
CA GLY A 21 9.87 -0.52 -5.43
C GLY A 21 10.56 -0.62 -4.07
N GLY A 22 11.27 -1.72 -3.84
CA GLY A 22 12.00 -1.95 -2.59
C GLY A 22 11.07 -2.14 -1.38
N LEU A 23 9.87 -2.70 -1.59
CA LEU A 23 8.92 -2.99 -0.50
C LEU A 23 9.45 -4.20 0.28
N HIS A 24 10.11 -3.96 1.41
CA HIS A 24 10.80 -4.98 2.20
C HIS A 24 10.16 -5.21 3.57
N GLY A 25 8.84 -5.06 3.65
CA GLY A 25 8.08 -5.00 4.91
C GLY A 25 7.13 -3.80 4.96
N CYS A 26 7.15 -2.95 3.93
CA CYS A 26 6.24 -1.82 3.78
C CYS A 26 4.83 -2.25 3.40
N THR A 27 3.84 -1.40 3.68
CA THR A 27 2.47 -1.54 3.18
C THR A 27 2.20 -0.47 2.12
N VAL A 28 1.59 -0.86 1.01
CA VAL A 28 1.06 0.04 -0.01
C VAL A 28 -0.46 0.03 0.05
N MET A 29 -1.08 1.20 0.06
CA MET A 29 -2.51 1.39 -0.07
C MET A 29 -2.80 1.97 -1.46
N THR A 30 -3.73 1.37 -2.19
CA THR A 30 -4.31 1.95 -3.41
C THR A 30 -5.81 2.09 -3.21
N LEU A 31 -6.30 3.32 -3.25
CA LEU A 31 -7.73 3.65 -3.32
C LEU A 31 -8.03 4.05 -4.76
N VAL A 32 -8.96 3.37 -5.41
CA VAL A 32 -9.28 3.62 -6.82
C VAL A 32 -10.79 3.68 -7.01
N SER A 33 -11.26 4.68 -7.74
CA SER A 33 -12.63 4.82 -8.22
C SER A 33 -12.65 4.82 -9.75
N ASN A 34 -13.81 5.07 -10.35
CA ASN A 34 -13.92 5.34 -11.78
C ASN A 34 -13.36 6.71 -12.20
N ARG A 35 -12.99 7.58 -11.25
CA ARG A 35 -12.56 8.96 -11.52
C ARG A 35 -11.11 9.24 -11.12
N ALA A 36 -10.55 8.50 -10.17
CA ALA A 36 -9.22 8.78 -9.67
C ALA A 36 -8.56 7.55 -9.04
N VAL A 37 -7.25 7.66 -8.83
CA VAL A 37 -6.46 6.75 -8.01
C VAL A 37 -5.62 7.54 -7.01
N TYR A 38 -5.63 7.08 -5.77
CA TYR A 38 -4.71 7.48 -4.71
C TYR A 38 -3.86 6.28 -4.33
N MET A 39 -2.55 6.45 -4.31
CA MET A 39 -1.62 5.39 -3.95
C MET A 39 -0.59 5.90 -2.94
N ALA A 40 -0.45 5.20 -1.81
CA ALA A 40 0.44 5.58 -0.73
C ALA A 40 1.32 4.42 -0.27
N HIS A 41 2.59 4.72 0.01
CA HIS A 41 3.60 3.79 0.51
C HIS A 41 3.97 4.12 1.96
N TYR A 42 3.65 3.21 2.87
CA TYR A 42 3.98 3.28 4.30
C TYR A 42 5.14 2.35 4.66
N TRP A 43 6.25 2.94 5.10
CA TRP A 43 7.47 2.21 5.44
C TRP A 43 7.37 1.44 6.77
N GLU A 44 7.89 0.20 6.80
CA GLU A 44 7.87 -0.71 7.95
C GLU A 44 8.31 -0.04 9.26
N VAL A 45 9.53 0.48 9.31
CA VAL A 45 10.11 0.96 10.57
C VAL A 45 9.62 2.36 10.91
N TYR A 46 9.41 3.19 9.88
CA TYR A 46 9.15 4.61 10.04
C TYR A 46 7.68 4.92 10.35
N ALA A 47 6.76 4.40 9.52
CA ALA A 47 5.33 4.67 9.61
C ALA A 47 4.60 3.54 10.36
N LEU A 48 5.00 2.28 10.12
CA LEU A 48 4.36 1.11 10.74
C LEU A 48 5.08 0.66 12.02
N GLY A 49 6.19 1.28 12.41
CA GLY A 49 6.90 0.97 13.65
C GLY A 49 7.43 -0.46 13.80
N ALA A 50 7.45 -1.27 12.74
CA ALA A 50 7.77 -2.71 12.74
C ALA A 50 6.92 -3.55 13.73
N SER A 51 5.70 -3.08 14.02
CA SER A 51 4.75 -3.74 14.93
C SER A 51 3.32 -3.55 14.43
N ASP A 52 2.42 -4.44 14.82
CA ASP A 52 0.98 -4.31 14.59
C ASP A 52 0.19 -3.85 15.83
N ASP A 53 0.91 -3.47 16.88
CA ASP A 53 0.28 -2.88 18.06
C ASP A 53 -0.23 -1.46 17.72
N ILE A 54 -1.50 -1.23 18.00
CA ILE A 54 -2.20 0.06 17.86
C ILE A 54 -2.91 0.46 19.16
N SER A 55 -2.62 -0.22 20.27
CA SER A 55 -3.22 0.11 21.56
C SER A 55 -2.78 1.50 22.02
N THR A 56 -3.67 2.23 22.70
CA THR A 56 -3.34 3.54 23.27
C THR A 56 -2.19 3.39 24.26
N GLY A 57 -1.11 4.13 24.05
CA GLY A 57 0.13 4.03 24.84
C GLY A 57 1.16 3.04 24.28
N ALA A 58 0.84 2.28 23.23
CA ALA A 58 1.81 1.44 22.55
C ALA A 58 2.97 2.30 22.00
N PRO A 59 4.22 1.79 22.09
CA PRO A 59 5.36 2.43 21.42
C PRO A 59 5.04 2.62 19.93
N LYS A 60 5.08 3.87 19.46
CA LYS A 60 4.81 4.29 18.07
C LYS A 60 3.33 4.29 17.61
N TYR A 61 2.35 4.23 18.51
CA TYR A 61 0.96 4.47 18.09
C TYR A 61 0.75 5.92 17.60
N GLY A 62 1.29 6.91 18.31
CA GLY A 62 1.25 8.31 17.85
C GLY A 62 1.94 8.52 16.51
N ASP A 63 3.03 7.80 16.24
CA ASP A 63 3.69 7.77 14.94
C ASP A 63 2.77 7.22 13.85
N PHE A 64 2.03 6.15 14.12
CA PHE A 64 1.07 5.60 13.15
C PHE A 64 -0.06 6.59 12.85
N GLN A 65 -0.60 7.27 13.87
CA GLN A 65 -1.61 8.30 13.67
C GLN A 65 -1.07 9.44 12.80
N LEU A 66 0.08 10.00 13.18
CA LEU A 66 0.69 11.15 12.51
C LEU A 66 1.16 10.84 11.08
N LYS A 67 1.78 9.68 10.86
CA LYS A 67 2.47 9.34 9.61
C LYS A 67 1.59 8.55 8.64
N VAL A 68 0.46 8.02 9.09
CA VAL A 68 -0.44 7.21 8.26
C VAL A 68 -1.85 7.80 8.26
N LEU A 69 -2.52 7.89 9.41
CA LEU A 69 -3.93 8.29 9.43
C LEU A 69 -4.11 9.76 9.03
N HIS A 70 -3.34 10.67 9.60
CA HIS A 70 -3.36 12.10 9.23
C HIS A 70 -2.88 12.32 7.80
N ALA A 71 -1.91 11.54 7.34
CA ALA A 71 -1.44 11.61 5.95
C ALA A 71 -2.52 11.16 4.94
N ILE A 72 -3.41 10.24 5.33
CA ILE A 72 -4.56 9.82 4.51
C ILE A 72 -5.64 10.89 4.50
N THR A 73 -6.00 11.45 5.66
CA THR A 73 -7.09 12.44 5.74
C THR A 73 -6.67 13.81 5.23
N GLY A 74 -5.37 14.13 5.29
CA GLY A 74 -4.88 15.50 5.10
C GLY A 74 -5.22 16.43 6.27
N GLU A 75 -5.76 15.89 7.37
CA GLU A 75 -6.23 16.65 8.53
C GLU A 75 -5.28 16.51 9.72
N GLY A 76 -5.28 17.50 10.61
CA GLY A 76 -4.44 17.52 11.81
C GLY A 76 -2.98 17.86 11.56
N ALA A 77 -2.14 17.72 12.59
CA ALA A 77 -0.70 17.87 12.45
C ALA A 77 -0.17 16.82 11.47
N GLN A 78 0.61 17.24 10.48
CA GLN A 78 1.24 16.37 9.50
C GLN A 78 2.70 16.12 9.88
N ASP A 79 3.19 14.92 9.59
CA ASP A 79 4.62 14.65 9.65
C ASP A 79 5.35 15.50 8.60
N PRO A 80 6.30 16.37 8.99
CA PRO A 80 6.91 17.37 8.09
C PRO A 80 7.69 16.76 6.93
N ILE A 81 8.03 15.47 6.98
CA ILE A 81 8.73 14.82 5.87
C ILE A 81 7.79 14.06 4.94
N THR A 82 6.48 14.00 5.21
CA THR A 82 5.50 13.37 4.32
C THR A 82 5.56 14.00 2.93
N VAL A 83 5.55 13.16 1.90
CA VAL A 83 5.55 13.60 0.50
C VAL A 83 4.22 13.22 -0.12
N GLY A 84 3.52 14.20 -0.70
CA GLY A 84 2.17 14.01 -1.25
C GLY A 84 1.08 14.56 -0.34
N GLY A 85 -0.18 14.41 -0.76
CA GLY A 85 -1.35 14.92 -0.04
C GLY A 85 -2.20 13.82 0.59
N GLY A 86 -3.22 14.25 1.32
CA GLY A 86 -4.36 13.41 1.72
C GLY A 86 -5.26 13.06 0.54
N VAL A 87 -6.21 12.16 0.78
CA VAL A 87 -7.20 11.74 -0.21
C VAL A 87 -8.20 12.86 -0.43
N THR A 88 -8.48 13.21 -1.69
CA THR A 88 -9.62 14.07 -2.02
C THR A 88 -10.89 13.23 -2.02
N TRP A 89 -11.57 13.12 -0.88
CA TRP A 89 -12.68 12.18 -0.67
C TRP A 89 -13.81 12.27 -1.72
N ASP A 90 -14.08 13.47 -2.22
CA ASP A 90 -15.10 13.73 -3.24
C ASP A 90 -14.81 13.08 -4.60
N LEU A 91 -13.60 12.54 -4.81
CA LEU A 91 -13.23 11.74 -5.98
C LEU A 91 -13.56 10.25 -5.86
N TYR A 92 -14.01 9.79 -4.69
CA TYR A 92 -14.21 8.37 -4.39
C TYR A 92 -15.52 8.02 -3.69
N ASN A 93 -16.35 9.00 -3.34
CA ASN A 93 -17.59 8.82 -2.57
C ASN A 93 -18.88 9.12 -3.36
N GLN A 94 -18.80 9.33 -4.68
CA GLN A 94 -19.94 9.68 -5.50
C GLN A 94 -20.70 8.45 -6.00
N PRO A 95 -22.01 8.57 -6.28
CA PRO A 95 -22.79 7.48 -6.87
C PRO A 95 -22.16 6.95 -8.15
N GLY A 96 -21.93 5.63 -8.22
CA GLY A 96 -21.36 4.98 -9.40
C GLY A 96 -19.82 4.92 -9.44
N ASP A 97 -19.11 5.41 -8.43
CA ASP A 97 -17.64 5.39 -8.40
C ASP A 97 -17.03 3.99 -8.35
N GLN A 98 -17.80 2.99 -7.88
CA GLN A 98 -17.34 1.60 -7.71
C GLN A 98 -16.01 1.49 -6.97
N THR A 99 -15.81 2.33 -5.95
CA THR A 99 -14.54 2.51 -5.26
C THR A 99 -14.04 1.22 -4.60
N ARG A 100 -12.74 0.95 -4.77
CA ARG A 100 -12.02 -0.17 -4.20
C ARG A 100 -10.82 0.32 -3.40
N LEU A 101 -10.63 -0.28 -2.23
CA LEU A 101 -9.46 -0.10 -1.39
C LEU A 101 -8.62 -1.37 -1.43
N ILE A 102 -7.39 -1.28 -1.90
CA ILE A 102 -6.52 -2.44 -2.13
C ILE A 102 -5.21 -2.25 -1.39
N PHE A 103 -4.89 -3.16 -0.49
CA PHE A 103 -3.62 -3.17 0.23
C PHE A 103 -2.66 -4.19 -0.38
N MET A 104 -1.40 -3.80 -0.54
CA MET A 104 -0.27 -4.73 -0.68
C MET A 104 0.55 -4.67 0.60
N THR A 105 0.67 -5.76 1.33
CA THR A 105 1.24 -5.77 2.68
C THR A 105 2.03 -7.06 2.93
N PRO A 106 3.11 -7.07 3.72
CA PRO A 106 3.95 -8.25 3.85
C PRO A 106 3.23 -9.38 4.60
N SER A 107 3.46 -10.62 4.16
CA SER A 107 3.04 -11.81 4.88
C SER A 107 3.94 -12.07 6.11
N ARG A 108 3.41 -12.76 7.10
CA ARG A 108 4.20 -13.31 8.21
C ARG A 108 5.23 -14.33 7.68
N ALA A 109 6.34 -14.48 8.41
CA ALA A 109 7.38 -15.43 8.04
C ALA A 109 6.83 -16.87 7.97
N GLY A 110 7.23 -17.63 6.95
CA GLY A 110 6.80 -19.02 6.77
C GLY A 110 5.48 -19.21 6.02
N TRP A 111 4.72 -18.15 5.74
CA TRP A 111 3.48 -18.28 4.99
C TRP A 111 3.68 -18.06 3.48
N ASN A 112 3.31 -19.07 2.69
CA ASN A 112 3.30 -19.00 1.23
C ASN A 112 1.88 -18.73 0.75
N TYR A 113 1.70 -17.60 0.06
CA TYR A 113 0.55 -17.18 -0.75
C TYR A 113 -0.79 -17.93 -0.55
N GLY A 114 -1.79 -17.20 -0.08
CA GLY A 114 -3.21 -17.44 -0.34
C GLY A 114 -3.81 -16.24 -1.07
N GLN A 115 -4.71 -16.50 -2.03
CA GLN A 115 -5.57 -15.46 -2.58
C GLN A 115 -6.73 -15.23 -1.61
N GLY A 116 -6.91 -14.00 -1.13
CA GLY A 116 -8.09 -13.65 -0.33
C GLY A 116 -7.83 -12.55 0.69
N ASN A 117 -8.91 -12.11 1.35
CA ASN A 117 -8.89 -11.10 2.41
C ASN A 117 -8.45 -11.67 3.77
N ASP A 118 -7.59 -12.69 3.76
CA ASP A 118 -7.14 -13.33 4.98
C ASP A 118 -6.08 -12.46 5.68
N LEU A 119 -6.56 -11.69 6.65
CA LEU A 119 -5.73 -10.83 7.49
C LEU A 119 -4.89 -11.62 8.50
N THR A 120 -5.19 -12.91 8.76
CA THR A 120 -4.50 -13.69 9.80
C THR A 120 -3.02 -13.92 9.47
N ASN A 121 -2.67 -13.84 8.18
CA ASN A 121 -1.35 -14.19 7.67
C ASN A 121 -0.52 -12.98 7.22
N ILE A 122 -0.96 -11.75 7.49
CA ILE A 122 -0.19 -10.52 7.23
C ILE A 122 0.51 -10.01 8.49
N MET A 123 1.55 -9.19 8.31
CA MET A 123 2.30 -8.63 9.44
C MET A 123 1.53 -7.55 10.20
N TYR A 124 0.67 -6.77 9.52
CA TYR A 124 0.00 -5.61 10.12
C TYR A 124 -1.55 -5.66 10.05
N PRO A 125 -2.21 -6.72 10.53
CA PRO A 125 -3.66 -6.84 10.44
C PRO A 125 -4.41 -5.70 11.13
N ASN A 126 -4.03 -5.29 12.33
CA ASN A 126 -4.70 -4.22 13.06
C ASN A 126 -4.52 -2.87 12.36
N LYS A 127 -3.31 -2.57 11.83
CA LYS A 127 -3.06 -1.31 11.11
C LYS A 127 -3.79 -1.26 9.77
N VAL A 128 -3.81 -2.37 9.02
CA VAL A 128 -4.61 -2.47 7.78
C VAL A 128 -6.10 -2.28 8.10
N ASN A 129 -6.60 -2.88 9.19
CA ASN A 129 -7.98 -2.69 9.62
C ASN A 129 -8.27 -1.25 10.06
N ALA A 130 -7.37 -0.60 10.78
CA ALA A 130 -7.53 0.78 11.19
C ALA A 130 -7.66 1.71 9.97
N ILE A 131 -6.81 1.52 8.96
CA ILE A 131 -6.91 2.28 7.70
C ILE A 131 -8.21 1.96 6.96
N ALA A 132 -8.57 0.67 6.84
CA ALA A 132 -9.81 0.28 6.17
C ALA A 132 -11.05 0.86 6.84
N ASN A 133 -11.07 0.92 8.18
CA ASN A 133 -12.16 1.51 8.95
C ASN A 133 -12.21 3.03 8.77
N LEU A 134 -11.08 3.72 8.77
CA LEU A 134 -11.01 5.14 8.43
C LEU A 134 -11.61 5.41 7.04
N VAL A 135 -11.19 4.67 6.01
CA VAL A 135 -11.74 4.85 4.65
C VAL A 135 -13.24 4.56 4.60
N ARG A 136 -13.74 3.55 5.33
CA ARG A 136 -15.18 3.25 5.41
C ARG A 136 -16.01 4.37 6.05
N GLN A 137 -15.42 5.22 6.91
CA GLN A 137 -16.11 6.39 7.46
C GLN A 137 -16.39 7.44 6.38
N HIS A 138 -15.51 7.57 5.39
CA HIS A 138 -15.68 8.51 4.27
C HIS A 138 -16.38 7.89 3.05
N ILE A 139 -16.26 6.56 2.88
CA ILE A 139 -16.77 5.83 1.72
C ILE A 139 -17.52 4.58 2.22
N PRO A 140 -18.79 4.73 2.67
CA PRO A 140 -19.59 3.62 3.14
C PRO A 140 -19.71 2.52 2.07
N GLY A 141 -19.41 1.28 2.45
CA GLY A 141 -19.50 0.13 1.55
C GLY A 141 -18.31 -0.08 0.62
N VAL A 142 -17.19 0.65 0.78
CA VAL A 142 -15.97 0.44 -0.01
C VAL A 142 -15.53 -1.03 0.00
N GLN A 143 -15.21 -1.57 -1.18
CA GLN A 143 -14.72 -2.93 -1.30
C GLN A 143 -13.25 -2.99 -0.91
N VAL A 144 -12.92 -3.77 0.12
CA VAL A 144 -11.55 -3.91 0.61
C VAL A 144 -10.94 -5.22 0.10
N ARG A 145 -9.75 -5.12 -0.49
CA ARG A 145 -8.94 -6.26 -0.91
C ARG A 145 -7.54 -6.20 -0.29
N VAL A 146 -7.05 -7.33 0.20
CA VAL A 146 -5.68 -7.45 0.70
C VAL A 146 -4.89 -8.41 -0.18
N VAL A 147 -3.68 -8.00 -0.56
CA VAL A 147 -2.75 -8.75 -1.39
C VAL A 147 -1.46 -8.94 -0.59
N PRO A 148 -1.31 -10.09 0.10
CA PRO A 148 -0.07 -10.38 0.83
C PRO A 148 1.09 -10.58 -0.13
N TYR A 149 2.29 -10.12 0.24
CA TYR A 149 3.53 -10.37 -0.51
C TYR A 149 4.64 -10.93 0.38
N ARG A 150 5.56 -11.69 -0.22
CA ARG A 150 6.70 -12.26 0.52
C ARG A 150 7.81 -11.22 0.64
N ARG A 151 7.91 -10.57 1.80
CA ARG A 151 9.01 -9.62 2.07
C ARG A 151 10.38 -10.27 2.06
N LEU A 152 11.41 -9.46 1.86
CA LEU A 152 12.80 -9.85 2.10
C LEU A 152 13.05 -10.05 3.60
N GLN A 153 13.71 -11.15 3.96
CA GLN A 153 14.14 -11.43 5.32
C GLN A 153 15.57 -10.91 5.55
N TYR A 154 15.70 -9.65 5.95
CA TYR A 154 16.97 -9.03 6.34
C TYR A 154 16.77 -7.93 7.41
N ARG A 155 17.87 -7.46 7.98
CA ARG A 155 17.94 -6.32 8.90
C ARG A 155 19.14 -5.46 8.56
N TYR A 156 19.10 -4.16 8.87
CA TYR A 156 20.29 -3.31 8.79
C TYR A 156 21.09 -3.40 10.11
N ASN A 157 22.39 -3.61 10.00
CA ASN A 157 23.34 -3.56 11.10
C ASN A 157 24.50 -2.65 10.67
N ASN A 158 24.68 -1.52 11.35
CA ASN A 158 25.66 -0.48 11.00
C ASN A 158 25.60 -0.08 9.51
N GLY A 159 24.39 0.17 9.00
CA GLY A 159 24.16 0.52 7.59
C GLY A 159 24.25 -0.64 6.60
N ASN A 160 24.65 -1.84 7.03
CA ASN A 160 24.81 -2.99 6.15
C ASN A 160 23.64 -3.98 6.29
N PRO A 161 23.02 -4.43 5.20
CA PRO A 161 21.99 -5.45 5.27
C PRO A 161 22.61 -6.79 5.68
N GLN A 162 21.98 -7.47 6.63
CA GLN A 162 22.34 -8.81 7.12
C GLN A 162 21.09 -9.69 7.21
N GLY A 163 21.22 -10.98 6.91
CA GLY A 163 20.12 -11.94 6.91
C GLY A 163 20.02 -12.75 5.62
N GLN A 164 19.03 -13.64 5.56
CA GLN A 164 18.85 -14.59 4.46
C GLN A 164 18.71 -13.90 3.09
N ASP A 165 17.99 -12.78 3.03
CA ASP A 165 17.73 -12.04 1.79
C ASP A 165 18.60 -10.78 1.65
N ALA A 166 19.64 -10.59 2.49
CA ALA A 166 20.44 -9.36 2.48
C ALA A 166 21.09 -9.04 1.13
N ALA A 167 21.55 -10.06 0.41
CA ALA A 167 22.15 -9.91 -0.91
C ALA A 167 21.14 -9.49 -2.00
N LEU A 168 19.84 -9.59 -1.71
CA LEU A 168 18.75 -9.28 -2.63
C LEU A 168 18.18 -7.87 -2.44
N VAL A 169 18.64 -7.13 -1.41
CA VAL A 169 18.27 -5.73 -1.23
C VAL A 169 18.66 -4.94 -2.48
N ASN A 170 17.69 -4.22 -3.05
CA ASN A 170 17.81 -3.47 -4.33
C ASN A 170 18.08 -4.31 -5.59
N LYS A 171 18.09 -5.64 -5.49
CA LYS A 171 18.26 -6.56 -6.64
C LYS A 171 17.05 -7.44 -6.87
N SER A 172 16.22 -7.60 -5.85
CA SER A 172 15.02 -8.43 -5.90
C SER A 172 13.94 -7.77 -6.75
N ALA A 173 13.28 -8.55 -7.59
CA ALA A 173 12.00 -8.18 -8.20
C ALA A 173 10.81 -8.32 -7.21
N ARG A 174 11.08 -8.75 -5.97
CA ARG A 174 10.09 -8.78 -4.89
C ARG A 174 9.80 -7.37 -4.37
N GLY A 175 8.56 -7.12 -3.98
CA GLY A 175 8.14 -5.88 -3.37
C GLY A 175 8.02 -4.75 -4.37
N MET A 176 7.26 -4.97 -5.44
CA MET A 176 6.94 -3.93 -6.43
C MET A 176 5.43 -3.73 -6.49
N ALA A 177 5.03 -2.46 -6.49
CA ALA A 177 3.66 -2.03 -6.67
C ALA A 177 3.61 -0.99 -7.78
N PHE A 178 2.73 -1.16 -8.75
CA PHE A 178 2.67 -0.30 -9.91
C PHE A 178 1.25 -0.16 -10.43
N PHE A 179 0.83 1.07 -10.64
CA PHE A 179 -0.44 1.44 -11.23
C PHE A 179 -0.19 2.08 -12.59
N GLN A 180 -0.95 1.67 -13.61
CA GLN A 180 -0.93 2.27 -14.93
C GLN A 180 -2.34 2.63 -15.37
N TYR A 181 -2.47 3.82 -15.95
CA TYR A 181 -3.63 4.25 -16.71
C TYR A 181 -3.17 4.72 -18.09
N ASP A 182 -3.85 4.28 -19.14
CA ASP A 182 -3.43 4.47 -20.53
C ASP A 182 -4.03 5.72 -21.20
N GLY A 183 -4.90 6.46 -20.50
CA GLY A 183 -5.46 7.71 -21.03
C GLY A 183 -6.54 7.51 -22.10
N THR A 184 -7.06 6.29 -22.30
CA THR A 184 -7.95 6.03 -23.45
C THR A 184 -9.34 6.66 -23.31
N PHE A 185 -10.03 6.51 -22.17
CA PHE A 185 -11.26 7.25 -21.84
C PHE A 185 -11.53 7.23 -20.31
N VAL A 186 -12.32 8.20 -19.79
CA VAL A 186 -12.70 8.21 -18.37
C VAL A 186 -13.54 6.97 -18.04
N GLY A 187 -13.03 6.11 -17.15
CA GLY A 187 -13.59 4.78 -16.87
C GLY A 187 -12.91 3.62 -17.63
N ALA A 188 -11.81 3.88 -18.34
CA ALA A 188 -11.03 2.87 -19.05
C ALA A 188 -10.21 1.94 -18.14
N TYR A 189 -9.55 0.98 -18.80
CA TYR A 189 -8.75 -0.09 -18.22
C TYR A 189 -7.47 0.45 -17.56
N TRP A 190 -7.52 0.65 -16.25
CA TRP A 190 -6.31 0.74 -15.46
C TRP A 190 -5.78 -0.66 -15.12
N ARG A 191 -4.49 -0.72 -14.82
CA ARG A 191 -3.80 -1.95 -14.43
C ARG A 191 -3.09 -1.74 -13.11
N LEU A 192 -3.32 -2.65 -12.18
CA LEU A 192 -2.63 -2.69 -10.89
C LEU A 192 -1.76 -3.94 -10.84
N PHE A 193 -0.46 -3.72 -10.81
CA PHE A 193 0.55 -4.75 -10.68
C PHE A 193 1.07 -4.74 -9.26
N TYR A 194 0.55 -5.65 -8.46
CA TYR A 194 1.15 -6.07 -7.20
C TYR A 194 1.74 -7.44 -7.43
N GLU A 195 3.03 -7.62 -7.16
CA GLU A 195 3.77 -8.89 -7.34
C GLU A 195 2.98 -10.00 -8.06
N TYR A 196 2.92 -9.96 -9.39
CA TYR A 196 2.48 -11.10 -10.18
C TYR A 196 3.03 -11.02 -11.60
N ILE A 197 4.18 -11.67 -11.84
CA ILE A 197 4.24 -12.88 -12.67
C ILE A 197 5.34 -13.80 -12.10
N LYS A 198 4.95 -14.99 -11.63
CA LYS A 198 5.88 -16.12 -11.47
C LYS A 198 5.59 -17.07 -12.62
N PHE A 199 6.54 -17.26 -13.52
CA PHE A 199 6.51 -18.41 -14.41
C PHE A 199 7.11 -19.59 -13.64
N GLN A 200 6.31 -20.64 -13.42
CA GLN A 200 6.86 -21.93 -13.03
C GLN A 200 7.47 -22.57 -14.29
N LYS A 201 8.56 -23.33 -14.11
CA LYS A 201 9.15 -24.14 -15.18
C LYS A 201 8.10 -25.17 -15.62
N GLY A 202 7.40 -24.90 -16.72
CA GLY A 202 6.28 -25.71 -17.22
C GLY A 202 5.07 -24.91 -17.71
N ASP A 203 5.01 -23.60 -17.45
CA ASP A 203 3.87 -22.73 -17.83
C ASP A 203 3.89 -22.26 -19.30
N ALA A 204 4.85 -22.73 -20.10
CA ALA A 204 4.80 -22.58 -21.55
C ALA A 204 4.02 -23.77 -22.14
N ARG A 205 2.80 -23.50 -22.61
CA ARG A 205 2.12 -24.32 -23.61
C ARG A 205 1.89 -23.49 -24.85
#